data_AF-A0A512IM82-F1
#
_entry.id   AF-A0A512IM82-F1
#
_cell.length_a   1.000
_cell.length_b   1.000
_cell.length_c   1.000
_cell.angle_alpha   90.00
_cell.angle_beta   90.00
_cell.angle_gamma   90.00
#
_symmetry.space_group_name_H-M   'P 1'
#
loop_
_entity.id
_entity.type
_entity.pdbx_description
1 polymer ?
#
loop_
_entity_poly.entity_id
_entity_poly.type
_entity_poly.pdbx_seq_one_letter_code
_entity_poly.pdbx_strand_id
1 'polypeptide(L)'
;MTRLDPARLEFAAPGDRYADYCLWDYEPLGPTAGRLRQSTLLWHSLAAAGAHPRLFAICDALRAGLGPGHSVWGAKLRGGVTTWEFYFYDYARLERSVSIERVLAILAPFAPCGLHYAGARPYFMFSLDLDDALARGERGLDRLNVYLGNPGSSVSSGLCYGLTAQGLVLDNLYSFFETATEREAIVAKAACSAHLDLPGLDLDAILWPELMRCGVVVVANKRFCDGVYFSRIDVDGLLYFLDRLAYPAAIRDFVRAERRRLSHLLFDLGIDYAVVDGKLTVTKSAYYGLL
;
A
#
# COMPACT_ATOMS: atom_id res chain seq x y z
N MET A 1 16.40 -0.53 -20.83
CA MET A 1 15.15 -0.03 -20.21
C MET A 1 14.00 -0.84 -20.77
N THR A 2 13.34 -1.66 -19.95
CA THR A 2 12.11 -2.34 -20.37
C THR A 2 11.02 -1.29 -20.48
N ARG A 3 10.60 -0.97 -21.71
CA ARG A 3 9.54 0.00 -21.95
C ARG A 3 8.21 -0.64 -21.58
N LEU A 4 7.37 0.08 -20.82
CA LEU A 4 6.00 -0.37 -20.55
C LEU A 4 5.26 -0.57 -21.88
N ASP A 5 4.54 -1.70 -21.99
CA ASP A 5 3.63 -1.95 -23.10
C ASP A 5 2.63 -0.79 -23.24
N PRO A 6 2.53 -0.13 -24.40
CA PRO A 6 1.55 0.94 -24.62
C PRO A 6 0.11 0.55 -24.26
N ALA A 7 -0.26 -0.73 -24.36
CA ALA A 7 -1.59 -1.22 -23.96
C ALA A 7 -1.84 -1.16 -22.44
N ARG A 8 -0.77 -1.02 -21.63
CA ARG A 8 -0.80 -0.88 -20.17
C ARG A 8 -0.74 0.57 -19.70
N LEU A 9 -0.72 1.54 -20.62
CA LEU A 9 -0.98 2.94 -20.31
C LEU A 9 -2.49 3.14 -20.24
N GLU A 10 -3.03 3.05 -19.03
CA GLU A 10 -4.48 3.13 -18.82
C GLU A 10 -4.91 4.57 -18.58
N PHE A 11 -5.91 5.00 -19.34
CA PHE A 11 -6.43 6.35 -19.26
C PHE A 11 -7.68 6.40 -18.40
N ALA A 12 -7.85 7.51 -17.68
CA ALA A 12 -9.06 7.76 -16.92
C ALA A 12 -10.28 7.85 -17.85
N ALA A 13 -11.41 7.30 -17.39
CA ALA A 13 -12.68 7.27 -18.08
C ALA A 13 -13.79 7.92 -17.21
N PRO A 14 -14.89 8.38 -17.83
CA PRO A 14 -16.07 8.82 -17.07
C PRO A 14 -16.57 7.72 -16.13
N GLY A 15 -16.84 8.08 -14.87
CA GLY A 15 -17.31 7.15 -13.84
C GLY A 15 -16.19 6.37 -13.13
N ASP A 16 -14.92 6.62 -13.45
CA ASP A 16 -13.82 6.07 -12.66
C ASP A 16 -13.89 6.51 -11.21
N ARG A 17 -13.57 5.58 -10.31
CA ARG A 17 -13.48 5.81 -8.88
C ARG A 17 -12.11 6.40 -8.52
N TYR A 18 -12.12 7.42 -7.66
CA TYR A 18 -10.93 8.03 -7.08
C TYR A 18 -10.99 7.85 -5.56
N ALA A 19 -10.08 7.04 -5.03
CA ALA A 19 -10.01 6.78 -3.60
C ALA A 19 -8.55 6.55 -3.18
N ASP A 20 -8.28 6.80 -1.90
CA ASP A 20 -7.00 6.46 -1.28
C ASP A 20 -6.88 4.95 -1.01
N TYR A 21 -5.75 4.49 -0.44
CA TYR A 21 -5.55 3.08 -0.11
C TYR A 21 -6.58 2.55 0.88
N CYS A 22 -7.32 3.40 1.61
CA CYS A 22 -8.42 2.99 2.48
C CYS A 22 -9.73 2.87 1.72
N LEU A 23 -9.74 3.04 0.40
CA LEU A 23 -10.96 3.19 -0.39
C LEU A 23 -11.89 4.30 0.15
N TRP A 24 -11.33 5.34 0.76
CA TRP A 24 -12.09 6.55 1.05
C TRP A 24 -12.04 7.46 -0.17
N ASP A 25 -13.22 7.76 -0.70
CA ASP A 25 -13.33 8.52 -1.94
C ASP A 25 -12.80 9.95 -1.77
N TYR A 26 -12.30 10.50 -2.87
CA TYR A 26 -11.89 11.89 -2.97
C TYR A 26 -12.22 12.43 -4.36
N GLU A 27 -12.37 13.75 -4.47
CA GLU A 27 -12.54 14.41 -5.76
C GLU A 27 -11.18 14.60 -6.46
N PRO A 28 -11.04 14.23 -7.74
CA PRO A 28 -9.79 14.44 -8.46
C PRO A 28 -9.39 15.92 -8.47
N LEU A 29 -8.09 16.20 -8.37
CA LEU A 29 -7.56 17.57 -8.25
C LEU A 29 -7.74 18.43 -9.51
N GLY A 30 -8.29 17.87 -10.58
CA GLY A 30 -8.54 18.57 -11.83
C GLY A 30 -9.11 17.68 -12.92
N PRO A 31 -9.19 18.16 -14.18
CA PRO A 31 -9.77 17.42 -15.28
C PRO A 31 -9.08 16.08 -15.55
N THR A 32 -9.89 15.05 -15.77
CA THR A 32 -9.48 13.64 -15.88
C THR A 32 -9.35 13.16 -17.32
N ALA A 33 -9.98 13.84 -18.30
CA ALA A 33 -9.89 13.45 -19.71
C ALA A 33 -8.44 13.44 -20.21
N GLY A 34 -8.03 12.32 -20.84
CA GLY A 34 -6.67 12.12 -21.34
C GLY A 34 -5.59 11.90 -20.27
N ARG A 35 -5.99 11.80 -19.00
CA ARG A 35 -5.09 11.53 -17.86
C ARG A 35 -4.90 10.04 -17.62
N LEU A 36 -3.90 9.67 -16.84
CA LEU A 36 -3.56 8.28 -16.53
C LEU A 36 -4.26 7.78 -15.27
N ARG A 37 -4.71 6.52 -15.24
CA ARG A 37 -5.17 5.86 -14.01
C ARG A 37 -3.99 5.48 -13.11
N GLN A 38 -4.25 5.33 -11.82
CA GLN A 38 -3.29 4.81 -10.85
C GLN A 38 -2.76 3.42 -11.24
N SER A 39 -3.60 2.56 -11.82
CA SER A 39 -3.21 1.22 -12.33
C SER A 39 -2.02 1.26 -13.29
N THR A 40 -1.82 2.35 -14.03
CA THR A 40 -0.64 2.54 -14.89
C THR A 40 0.66 2.46 -14.10
N LEU A 41 0.68 2.99 -12.86
CA LEU A 41 1.86 2.92 -12.00
C LEU A 41 2.15 1.51 -11.48
N LEU A 42 1.12 0.69 -11.26
CA LEU A 42 1.29 -0.74 -10.96
C LEU A 42 1.97 -1.44 -12.14
N TRP A 43 1.41 -1.32 -13.34
CA TRP A 43 1.97 -1.97 -14.53
C TRP A 43 3.40 -1.52 -14.81
N HIS A 44 3.65 -0.21 -14.67
CA HIS A 44 4.98 0.34 -14.79
C HIS A 44 5.94 -0.22 -13.73
N SER A 45 5.49 -0.36 -12.49
CA SER A 45 6.33 -0.91 -11.41
C SER A 45 6.75 -2.36 -11.67
N LEU A 46 5.82 -3.20 -12.15
CA LEU A 46 6.10 -4.57 -12.57
C LEU A 46 7.12 -4.60 -13.71
N ALA A 47 6.92 -3.78 -14.76
CA ALA A 47 7.81 -3.73 -15.91
C ALA A 47 9.22 -3.24 -15.55
N ALA A 48 9.31 -2.20 -14.71
CA ALA A 48 10.57 -1.62 -14.27
C ALA A 48 11.38 -2.56 -13.37
N ALA A 49 10.71 -3.39 -12.57
CA ALA A 49 11.33 -4.43 -11.75
C ALA A 49 11.70 -5.69 -12.54
N GLY A 50 11.31 -5.79 -13.82
CA GLY A 50 11.49 -7.03 -14.60
C GLY A 50 10.67 -8.19 -14.05
N ALA A 51 9.50 -7.90 -13.47
CA ALA A 51 8.63 -8.86 -12.82
C ALA A 51 8.25 -10.03 -13.74
N HIS A 52 8.12 -11.22 -13.16
CA HIS A 52 7.70 -12.41 -13.89
C HIS A 52 6.32 -12.21 -14.55
N PRO A 53 6.09 -12.67 -15.81
CA PRO A 53 4.82 -12.46 -16.52
C PRO A 53 3.57 -12.95 -15.77
N ARG A 54 3.73 -13.96 -14.90
CA ARG A 54 2.62 -14.45 -14.05
C ARG A 54 2.09 -13.38 -13.09
N LEU A 55 2.90 -12.41 -12.65
CA LEU A 55 2.42 -11.30 -11.82
C LEU A 55 1.45 -10.40 -12.58
N PHE A 56 1.70 -10.14 -13.87
CA PHE A 56 0.76 -9.42 -14.71
C PHE A 56 -0.56 -10.19 -14.86
N ALA A 57 -0.48 -11.50 -15.10
CA ALA A 57 -1.64 -12.37 -15.22
C ALA A 57 -2.47 -12.44 -13.91
N ILE A 58 -1.81 -12.45 -12.75
CA ILE A 58 -2.47 -12.37 -11.45
C ILE A 58 -3.24 -11.05 -11.31
N CYS A 59 -2.62 -9.92 -11.65
CA CYS A 59 -3.28 -8.61 -11.60
C CYS A 59 -4.50 -8.56 -12.53
N ASP A 60 -4.38 -9.09 -13.75
CA ASP A 60 -5.51 -9.18 -14.68
C ASP A 60 -6.64 -10.06 -14.14
N ALA A 61 -6.31 -11.20 -13.53
CA ALA A 61 -7.30 -12.10 -12.94
C ALA A 61 -8.03 -11.46 -11.74
N LEU A 62 -7.30 -10.75 -10.86
CA LEU A 62 -7.88 -10.01 -9.75
C LEU A 62 -8.86 -8.94 -10.26
N ARG A 63 -8.43 -8.13 -11.23
CA ARG A 63 -9.29 -7.10 -11.84
C ARG A 63 -10.51 -7.69 -12.54
N ALA A 64 -10.36 -8.79 -13.26
CA ALA A 64 -11.47 -9.46 -13.94
C ALA A 64 -12.47 -10.09 -12.95
N GLY A 65 -11.97 -10.68 -11.86
CA GLY A 65 -12.80 -11.39 -10.87
C GLY A 65 -13.47 -10.49 -9.84
N LEU A 66 -12.89 -9.31 -9.55
CA LEU A 66 -13.40 -8.38 -8.54
C LEU A 66 -14.02 -7.10 -9.15
N GLY A 67 -13.62 -6.75 -10.37
CA GLY A 67 -13.94 -5.47 -10.98
C GLY A 67 -12.85 -4.41 -10.74
N PRO A 68 -12.84 -3.34 -11.55
CA PRO A 68 -11.85 -2.26 -11.45
C PRO A 68 -12.05 -1.44 -10.16
N GLY A 69 -10.96 -1.08 -9.49
CA GLY A 69 -10.98 -0.23 -8.30
C GLY A 69 -11.37 -0.95 -7.01
N HIS A 70 -11.45 -2.29 -7.03
CA HIS A 70 -11.75 -3.13 -5.87
C HIS A 70 -10.50 -3.74 -5.22
N SER A 71 -9.33 -3.57 -5.84
CA SER A 71 -8.04 -4.00 -5.29
C SER A 71 -7.14 -2.80 -5.09
N VAL A 72 -6.59 -2.68 -3.88
CA VAL A 72 -5.51 -1.72 -3.60
C VAL A 72 -4.19 -2.46 -3.77
N TRP A 73 -3.23 -1.85 -4.44
CA TRP A 73 -1.87 -2.38 -4.56
C TRP A 73 -0.88 -1.46 -3.87
N GLY A 74 0.21 -2.03 -3.36
CA GLY A 74 1.36 -1.30 -2.84
C GLY A 74 2.65 -1.84 -3.46
N ALA A 75 3.39 -0.99 -4.17
CA ALA A 75 4.72 -1.32 -4.67
C ALA A 75 5.75 -0.99 -3.59
N LYS A 76 6.35 -2.03 -2.99
CA LYS A 76 7.25 -1.93 -1.84
C LYS A 76 8.70 -2.04 -2.28
N LEU A 77 9.56 -1.12 -1.83
CA LEU A 77 11.00 -1.19 -1.98
C LEU A 77 11.66 -1.61 -0.66
N ARG A 78 12.45 -2.69 -0.70
CA ARG A 78 13.27 -3.15 0.43
C ARG A 78 14.60 -3.69 -0.09
N GLY A 79 15.72 -3.16 0.40
CA GLY A 79 17.05 -3.63 0.01
C GLY A 79 17.30 -3.58 -1.50
N GLY A 80 16.73 -2.59 -2.20
CA GLY A 80 16.82 -2.46 -3.66
C GLY A 80 15.89 -3.39 -4.46
N VAL A 81 15.12 -4.25 -3.81
CA VAL A 81 14.16 -5.17 -4.44
C VAL A 81 12.75 -4.60 -4.34
N THR A 82 12.01 -4.64 -5.45
CA THR A 82 10.59 -4.29 -5.49
C THR A 82 9.72 -5.53 -5.36
N THR A 83 8.78 -5.51 -4.43
CA THR A 83 7.74 -6.53 -4.22
C THR A 83 6.37 -5.85 -4.16
N TRP A 84 5.28 -6.59 -4.31
CA TRP A 84 3.93 -6.02 -4.30
C TRP A 84 3.10 -6.61 -3.18
N GLU A 85 2.26 -5.81 -2.56
CA GLU A 85 1.18 -6.30 -1.68
C GLU A 85 -0.16 -5.84 -2.25
N PHE A 86 -1.14 -6.73 -2.18
CA PHE A 86 -2.51 -6.43 -2.57
C PHE A 86 -3.41 -6.46 -1.35
N TYR A 87 -4.23 -5.43 -1.20
CA TYR A 87 -5.18 -5.26 -0.11
C TYR A 87 -6.60 -5.27 -0.66
N PHE A 88 -7.47 -5.93 0.08
CA PHE A 88 -8.86 -6.16 -0.28
C PHE A 88 -9.73 -5.71 0.88
N TYR A 89 -10.50 -4.65 0.67
CA TYR A 89 -11.37 -4.07 1.67
C TYR A 89 -12.78 -4.63 1.55
N ASP A 90 -13.39 -4.85 2.71
CA ASP A 90 -14.79 -5.17 2.85
C ASP A 90 -15.38 -4.43 4.06
N TYR A 91 -15.81 -3.21 3.80
CA TYR A 91 -16.47 -2.38 4.83
C TYR A 91 -17.87 -2.87 5.20
N ALA A 92 -18.50 -3.70 4.36
CA ALA A 92 -19.78 -4.35 4.68
C ALA A 92 -19.60 -5.45 5.73
N ARG A 93 -18.35 -5.84 6.04
CA ARG A 93 -17.97 -6.78 7.09
C ARG A 93 -18.68 -8.11 6.96
N LEU A 94 -19.86 -8.32 7.53
CA LEU A 94 -20.53 -9.62 7.44
C LEU A 94 -21.30 -9.81 6.13
N GLU A 95 -21.64 -8.73 5.43
CA GLU A 95 -22.37 -8.73 4.16
C GLU A 95 -21.40 -8.63 2.96
N ARG A 96 -20.44 -9.56 2.91
CA ARG A 96 -19.23 -9.41 2.08
C ARG A 96 -19.47 -9.45 0.58
N SER A 97 -18.81 -8.54 -0.13
CA SER A 97 -18.68 -8.57 -1.59
C SER A 97 -17.29 -9.03 -2.04
N VAL A 98 -16.27 -8.81 -1.20
CA VAL A 98 -14.87 -9.20 -1.41
C VAL A 98 -14.38 -10.00 -0.20
N SER A 99 -14.32 -11.32 -0.34
CA SER A 99 -13.90 -12.22 0.75
C SER A 99 -12.53 -12.87 0.49
N ILE A 100 -11.91 -13.40 1.56
CA ILE A 100 -10.66 -14.17 1.46
C ILE A 100 -10.88 -15.35 0.51
N GLU A 101 -11.97 -16.10 0.68
CA GLU A 101 -12.30 -17.26 -0.14
C GLU A 101 -12.44 -16.90 -1.62
N ARG A 102 -13.11 -15.79 -1.94
CA ARG A 102 -13.27 -15.32 -3.32
C ARG A 102 -11.92 -14.98 -3.95
N VAL A 103 -11.07 -14.24 -3.24
CA VAL A 103 -9.74 -13.87 -3.76
C VAL A 103 -8.85 -15.10 -3.92
N LEU A 104 -8.83 -16.01 -2.94
CA LEU A 104 -8.07 -17.26 -3.06
C LEU A 104 -8.56 -18.13 -4.22
N ALA A 105 -9.86 -18.15 -4.51
CA ALA A 105 -10.40 -18.86 -5.67
C ALA A 105 -9.92 -18.25 -7.00
N ILE A 106 -9.85 -16.91 -7.10
CA ILE A 106 -9.29 -16.22 -8.27
C ILE A 106 -7.79 -16.52 -8.43
N LEU A 107 -7.05 -16.59 -7.33
CA LEU A 107 -5.60 -16.81 -7.33
C LEU A 107 -5.21 -18.30 -7.47
N ALA A 108 -6.13 -19.24 -7.23
CA ALA A 108 -5.84 -20.67 -7.22
C ALA A 108 -5.09 -21.20 -8.46
N PRO A 109 -5.36 -20.75 -9.70
CA PRO A 109 -4.61 -21.19 -10.88
C PRO A 109 -3.15 -20.71 -10.90
N PHE A 110 -2.80 -19.68 -10.13
CA PHE A 110 -1.48 -19.04 -10.14
C PHE A 110 -0.66 -19.37 -8.89
N ALA A 111 -1.32 -19.40 -7.74
CA ALA A 111 -0.73 -19.59 -6.42
C ALA A 111 -1.77 -20.24 -5.48
N PRO A 112 -1.88 -21.58 -5.48
CA PRO A 112 -2.79 -22.28 -4.57
C PRO A 112 -2.40 -22.01 -3.10
N CYS A 113 -3.42 -21.88 -2.26
CA CYS A 113 -3.28 -21.50 -0.85
C CYS A 113 -4.07 -22.49 0.01
N GLY A 114 -3.39 -23.08 1.00
CA GLY A 114 -4.01 -23.99 1.98
C GLY A 114 -4.50 -23.27 3.25
N LEU A 115 -4.42 -21.94 3.31
CA LEU A 115 -4.86 -21.19 4.47
C LEU A 115 -6.38 -21.03 4.47
N HIS A 116 -6.96 -21.16 5.66
CA HIS A 116 -8.38 -20.97 5.88
C HIS A 116 -8.59 -19.96 7.01
N TYR A 117 -9.48 -19.00 6.79
CA TYR A 117 -9.91 -18.05 7.81
C TYR A 117 -11.44 -18.03 7.85
N ALA A 118 -12.03 -18.16 9.03
CA ALA A 118 -13.49 -18.22 9.13
C ALA A 118 -14.13 -16.89 8.71
N GLY A 119 -14.88 -16.89 7.61
CA GLY A 119 -15.61 -15.72 7.10
C GLY A 119 -16.54 -15.06 8.12
N ALA A 120 -17.04 -15.78 9.13
CA ALA A 120 -17.86 -15.19 10.19
C ALA A 120 -17.11 -14.18 11.10
N ARG A 121 -15.77 -14.11 11.03
CA ARG A 121 -14.97 -13.18 11.84
C ARG A 121 -15.07 -11.75 11.29
N PRO A 122 -15.04 -10.71 12.14
CA PRO A 122 -15.35 -9.33 11.73
C PRO A 122 -14.14 -8.57 11.14
N TYR A 123 -13.38 -9.21 10.25
CA TYR A 123 -12.32 -8.50 9.51
C TYR A 123 -12.94 -7.54 8.48
N PHE A 124 -12.29 -6.38 8.28
CA PHE A 124 -12.72 -5.38 7.28
C PHE A 124 -11.74 -5.26 6.11
N MET A 125 -10.56 -5.86 6.22
CA MET A 125 -9.57 -5.91 5.16
C MET A 125 -8.69 -7.15 5.34
N PHE A 126 -8.14 -7.64 4.25
CA PHE A 126 -6.99 -8.56 4.28
C PHE A 126 -6.02 -8.21 3.14
N SER A 127 -4.79 -8.70 3.25
CA SER A 127 -3.78 -8.53 2.21
C SER A 127 -2.88 -9.74 2.05
N LEU A 128 -2.19 -9.78 0.92
CA LEU A 128 -1.25 -10.82 0.55
C LEU A 128 -0.07 -10.24 -0.25
N ASP A 129 1.11 -10.80 -0.06
CA ASP A 129 2.34 -10.38 -0.75
C ASP A 129 2.55 -11.21 -2.03
N LEU A 130 2.78 -10.51 -3.14
CA LEU A 130 3.17 -11.05 -4.44
C LEU A 130 4.62 -10.68 -4.75
N ASP A 131 5.39 -11.69 -5.14
CA ASP A 131 6.77 -11.55 -5.61
C ASP A 131 7.09 -12.58 -6.69
N ASP A 132 8.30 -12.47 -7.22
CA ASP A 132 8.78 -13.34 -8.29
C ASP A 132 8.88 -14.82 -7.86
N ALA A 133 9.20 -15.11 -6.59
CA ALA A 133 9.29 -16.48 -6.10
C ALA A 133 7.90 -17.16 -6.09
N LEU A 134 6.85 -16.45 -5.66
CA LEU A 134 5.47 -16.92 -5.78
C LEU A 134 5.06 -17.06 -7.24
N ALA A 135 5.42 -16.09 -8.08
CA ALA A 135 5.10 -16.10 -9.50
C ALA A 135 5.78 -17.24 -10.29
N ARG A 136 6.94 -17.71 -9.82
CA ARG A 136 7.66 -18.87 -10.38
C ARG A 136 7.21 -20.20 -9.77
N GLY A 137 6.47 -20.16 -8.67
CA GLY A 137 6.07 -21.35 -7.89
C GLY A 137 7.19 -21.88 -6.99
N GLU A 138 8.19 -21.07 -6.69
CA GLU A 138 9.29 -21.39 -5.77
C GLU A 138 8.87 -21.25 -4.30
N ARG A 139 7.81 -20.47 -4.04
CA ARG A 139 7.10 -20.45 -2.76
C ARG A 139 5.59 -20.48 -2.96
N GLY A 140 4.86 -20.97 -1.96
CA GLY A 140 3.40 -20.90 -1.93
C GLY A 140 2.87 -19.55 -1.42
N LEU A 141 1.55 -19.36 -1.53
CA LEU A 141 0.85 -18.34 -0.75
C LEU A 141 0.58 -18.93 0.64
N ASP A 142 1.52 -18.69 1.55
CA ASP A 142 1.59 -19.30 2.89
C ASP A 142 1.28 -18.33 4.03
N ARG A 143 0.93 -17.08 3.68
CA ARG A 143 0.59 -16.02 4.62
C ARG A 143 -0.49 -15.09 4.09
N LEU A 144 -1.44 -14.75 4.95
CA LEU A 144 -2.40 -13.66 4.78
C LEU A 144 -2.26 -12.67 5.93
N ASN A 145 -2.35 -11.38 5.68
CA ASN A 145 -2.46 -10.38 6.74
C ASN A 145 -3.94 -10.01 6.89
N VAL A 146 -4.53 -10.17 8.07
CA VAL A 146 -5.96 -9.97 8.32
C VAL A 146 -6.16 -8.80 9.28
N TYR A 147 -7.04 -7.87 8.90
CA TYR A 147 -7.20 -6.60 9.59
C TYR A 147 -8.57 -6.51 10.27
N LEU A 148 -8.56 -6.23 11.57
CA LEU A 148 -9.73 -6.05 12.41
C LEU A 148 -9.80 -4.63 12.92
N GLY A 149 -11.01 -4.11 13.05
CA GLY A 149 -11.21 -2.79 13.63
C GLY A 149 -10.81 -2.77 15.10
N ASN A 150 -10.23 -1.66 15.54
CA ASN A 150 -9.88 -1.41 16.93
C ASN A 150 -10.69 -0.20 17.42
N PRO A 151 -11.88 -0.40 17.99
CA PRO A 151 -12.69 0.70 18.51
C PRO A 151 -11.91 1.49 19.59
N GLY A 152 -11.91 2.82 19.51
CA GLY A 152 -11.27 3.69 20.53
C GLY A 152 -10.40 4.85 20.04
N SER A 153 -10.36 5.15 18.73
CA SER A 153 -9.63 6.29 18.16
C SER A 153 -10.56 7.32 17.50
N SER A 154 -10.07 8.54 17.29
CA SER A 154 -10.79 9.67 16.67
C SER A 154 -11.18 9.46 15.21
N VAL A 155 -10.26 8.93 14.37
CA VAL A 155 -10.53 8.63 12.95
C VAL A 155 -10.76 7.13 12.72
N SER A 156 -9.73 6.32 12.97
CA SER A 156 -9.78 4.86 12.86
C SER A 156 -8.56 4.22 13.53
N SER A 157 -8.68 2.96 13.88
CA SER A 157 -7.55 2.13 14.32
C SER A 157 -7.78 0.70 13.87
N GLY A 158 -6.69 0.01 13.55
CA GLY A 158 -6.73 -1.35 13.03
C GLY A 158 -5.68 -2.23 13.69
N LEU A 159 -6.05 -3.48 13.96
CA LEU A 159 -5.15 -4.55 14.35
C LEU A 159 -4.89 -5.43 13.12
N CYS A 160 -3.62 -5.72 12.84
CA CYS A 160 -3.24 -6.66 11.80
C CYS A 160 -2.69 -7.95 12.42
N TYR A 161 -3.24 -9.07 11.98
CA TYR A 161 -2.77 -10.40 12.33
C TYR A 161 -2.23 -11.12 11.10
N GLY A 162 -1.00 -11.62 11.17
CA GLY A 162 -0.49 -12.59 10.21
C GLY A 162 -1.11 -13.96 10.46
N LEU A 163 -1.83 -14.47 9.47
CA LEU A 163 -2.32 -15.84 9.41
C LEU A 163 -1.34 -16.70 8.63
N THR A 164 -0.85 -17.77 9.26
CA THR A 164 -0.09 -18.85 8.62
C THR A 164 -0.69 -20.20 9.00
N ALA A 165 -0.08 -21.30 8.54
CA ALA A 165 -0.46 -22.65 8.96
C ALA A 165 -0.36 -22.88 10.48
N GLN A 166 0.44 -22.06 11.19
CA GLN A 166 0.63 -22.12 12.64
C GLN A 166 -0.44 -21.33 13.43
N GLY A 167 -1.27 -20.54 12.75
CA GLY A 167 -2.33 -19.73 13.36
C GLY A 167 -2.15 -18.24 13.15
N LEU A 168 -2.77 -17.45 14.04
CA LEU A 168 -2.74 -15.99 14.00
C LEU A 168 -1.69 -15.43 14.96
N VAL A 169 -0.93 -14.45 14.49
CA VAL A 169 0.02 -13.68 15.29
C VAL A 169 -0.28 -12.19 15.10
N LEU A 170 -0.43 -11.45 16.19
CA LEU A 170 -0.56 -9.99 16.13
C LEU A 170 0.76 -9.40 15.61
N ASP A 171 0.71 -8.66 14.51
CA ASP A 171 1.89 -8.06 13.90
C ASP A 171 1.93 -6.54 14.08
N ASN A 172 0.82 -5.87 13.79
CA ASN A 172 0.80 -4.40 13.74
C ASN A 172 -0.46 -3.81 14.41
N LEU A 173 -0.29 -2.64 15.00
CA LEU A 173 -1.35 -1.73 15.42
C LEU A 173 -1.24 -0.44 14.60
N TYR A 174 -2.33 -0.03 13.96
CA TYR A 174 -2.43 1.20 13.17
C TYR A 174 -3.31 2.23 13.86
N SER A 175 -2.88 3.50 13.86
CA SER A 175 -3.64 4.64 14.36
C SER A 175 -3.69 5.71 13.28
N PHE A 176 -4.91 6.14 12.92
CA PHE A 176 -5.17 7.11 11.85
C PHE A 176 -5.45 8.49 12.45
N PHE A 177 -4.95 9.53 11.80
CA PHE A 177 -5.06 10.91 12.22
C PHE A 177 -5.35 11.83 11.03
N GLU A 178 -6.28 12.76 11.21
CA GLU A 178 -6.50 13.87 10.29
C GLU A 178 -5.36 14.89 10.45
N THR A 179 -4.58 15.07 9.39
CA THR A 179 -3.29 15.77 9.48
C THR A 179 -3.48 17.24 9.86
N ALA A 180 -4.54 17.86 9.37
CA ALA A 180 -4.82 19.28 9.58
C ALA A 180 -5.17 19.62 11.04
N THR A 181 -5.70 18.67 11.81
CA THR A 181 -6.26 18.93 13.15
C THR A 181 -5.55 18.15 14.26
N GLU A 182 -4.83 17.07 13.94
CA GLU A 182 -4.30 16.13 14.94
C GLU A 182 -2.77 16.05 14.97
N ARG A 183 -2.05 17.11 14.55
CA ARG A 183 -0.58 17.16 14.57
C ARG A 183 0.01 16.81 15.95
N GLU A 184 -0.61 17.34 17.01
CA GLU A 184 -0.41 17.00 18.43
C GLU A 184 -0.21 15.48 18.64
N ALA A 185 -1.28 14.76 18.27
CA ALA A 185 -1.43 13.34 18.45
C ALA A 185 -0.55 12.51 17.50
N ILE A 186 -0.32 12.98 16.26
CA ILE A 186 0.59 12.33 15.32
C ILE A 186 2.01 12.28 15.89
N VAL A 187 2.52 13.42 16.37
CA VAL A 187 3.86 13.50 16.97
C VAL A 187 3.94 12.63 18.22
N ALA A 188 2.95 12.73 19.12
CA ALA A 188 2.90 11.92 20.33
C ALA A 188 2.85 10.42 20.01
N LYS A 189 2.10 10.01 18.97
CA LYS A 189 1.99 8.62 18.55
C LYS A 189 3.26 8.11 17.90
N ALA A 190 3.93 8.90 17.06
CA ALA A 190 5.21 8.56 16.46
C ALA A 190 6.32 8.41 17.51
N ALA A 191 6.27 9.21 18.59
CA ALA A 191 7.14 9.07 19.75
C ALA A 191 6.80 7.83 20.62
N CYS A 192 5.60 7.27 20.51
CA CYS A 192 5.19 6.09 21.25
C CYS A 192 5.69 4.81 20.56
N SER A 193 6.98 4.53 20.74
CA SER A 193 7.69 3.41 20.13
C SER A 193 8.32 2.49 21.17
N ALA A 194 8.32 1.18 20.87
CA ALA A 194 9.10 0.19 21.61
C ALA A 194 10.54 0.02 21.06
N HIS A 195 10.86 0.67 19.95
CA HIS A 195 12.09 0.47 19.17
C HIS A 195 13.00 1.70 19.12
N LEU A 196 12.55 2.83 19.63
CA LEU A 196 13.26 4.11 19.56
C LEU A 196 13.56 4.65 20.95
N ASP A 197 14.80 5.12 21.14
CA ASP A 197 15.16 5.96 22.28
C ASP A 197 14.75 7.41 21.98
N LEU A 198 13.82 7.96 22.76
CA LEU A 198 13.29 9.32 22.55
C LEU A 198 14.29 10.46 22.76
N PRO A 199 15.18 10.43 23.76
CA PRO A 199 16.12 11.53 23.96
C PRO A 199 17.01 11.73 22.73
N GLY A 200 16.86 12.88 22.06
CA GLY A 200 17.64 13.25 20.88
C GLY A 200 17.12 12.69 19.55
N LEU A 201 15.96 12.03 19.52
CA LEU A 201 15.33 11.59 18.28
C LEU A 201 14.73 12.79 17.53
N ASP A 202 15.18 12.99 16.30
CA ASP A 202 14.56 13.92 15.36
C ASP A 202 13.33 13.27 14.72
N LEU A 203 12.13 13.63 15.20
CA LEU A 203 10.87 13.13 14.64
C LEU A 203 10.61 13.66 13.22
N ASP A 204 11.20 14.78 12.81
CA ASP A 204 11.06 15.28 11.43
C ASP A 204 11.83 14.38 10.44
N ALA A 205 12.80 13.58 10.92
CA ALA A 205 13.44 12.54 10.12
C ALA A 205 12.53 11.33 9.83
N ILE A 206 11.39 11.23 10.52
CA ILE A 206 10.35 10.21 10.33
C ILE A 206 9.13 10.81 9.62
N LEU A 207 8.59 11.90 10.18
CA LEU A 207 7.33 12.50 9.75
C LEU A 207 7.46 13.32 8.46
N TRP A 208 8.68 13.72 8.09
CA TRP A 208 9.01 14.47 6.87
C TRP A 208 8.05 15.64 6.62
N PRO A 209 8.37 16.86 7.12
CA PRO A 209 7.50 18.03 7.03
C PRO A 209 6.93 18.31 5.62
N GLU A 210 7.65 17.95 4.57
CA GLU A 210 7.23 18.07 3.18
C GLU A 210 6.03 17.19 2.81
N LEU A 211 5.84 16.05 3.49
CA LEU A 211 4.70 15.14 3.30
C LEU A 211 3.54 15.40 4.28
N MET A 212 3.77 16.19 5.33
CA MET A 212 2.75 16.54 6.34
C MET A 212 1.65 17.49 5.83
N ARG A 213 1.62 17.79 4.52
CA ARG A 213 0.50 18.45 3.84
C ARG A 213 -0.53 17.43 3.30
N CYS A 214 -0.37 16.15 3.64
CA CYS A 214 -1.29 15.07 3.33
C CYS A 214 -2.66 15.26 4.01
N GLY A 215 -3.64 14.47 3.58
CA GLY A 215 -4.94 14.40 4.27
C GLY A 215 -4.82 13.62 5.57
N VAL A 216 -4.35 12.38 5.49
CA VAL A 216 -4.32 11.48 6.66
C VAL A 216 -2.91 10.97 6.92
N VAL A 217 -2.49 10.97 8.18
CA VAL A 217 -1.29 10.27 8.64
C VAL A 217 -1.71 9.01 9.38
N VAL A 218 -1.05 7.90 9.08
CA VAL A 218 -1.19 6.66 9.84
C VAL A 218 0.13 6.34 10.48
N VAL A 219 0.12 6.14 11.80
CA VAL A 219 1.29 5.66 12.54
C VAL A 219 1.03 4.21 12.92
N ALA A 220 1.97 3.34 12.59
CA ALA A 220 1.90 1.91 12.84
C ALA A 220 2.99 1.48 13.81
N ASN A 221 2.61 0.85 14.91
CA ASN A 221 3.56 0.08 15.70
C ASN A 221 3.60 -1.35 15.20
N LYS A 222 4.81 -1.87 14.94
CA LYS A 222 5.00 -3.22 14.43
C LYS A 222 5.94 -4.00 15.33
N ARG A 223 5.96 -5.31 15.13
CA ARG A 223 6.76 -6.23 15.95
C ARG A 223 8.27 -5.92 15.95
N PHE A 224 8.83 -5.47 14.82
CA PHE A 224 10.29 -5.33 14.64
C PHE A 224 10.73 -3.91 14.22
N CYS A 225 9.77 -3.03 13.99
CA CYS A 225 9.98 -1.67 13.52
C CYS A 225 8.71 -0.86 13.77
N ASP A 226 8.72 0.42 13.42
CA ASP A 226 7.49 1.21 13.29
C ASP A 226 7.32 1.64 11.84
N GLY A 227 6.16 2.22 11.53
CA GLY A 227 5.93 2.83 10.23
C GLY A 227 5.06 4.07 10.30
N VAL A 228 5.23 4.93 9.30
CA VAL A 228 4.38 6.09 9.06
C VAL A 228 3.92 6.08 7.61
N TYR A 229 2.66 6.42 7.41
CA TYR A 229 2.01 6.46 6.11
C TYR A 229 1.36 7.81 5.91
N PHE A 230 1.52 8.37 4.72
CA PHE A 230 0.96 9.65 4.32
C PHE A 230 -0.03 9.38 3.21
N SER A 231 -1.29 9.71 3.45
CA SER A 231 -2.38 9.46 2.53
C SER A 231 -2.88 10.75 1.91
N ARG A 232 -3.25 10.68 0.63
CA ARG A 232 -3.73 11.82 -0.16
C ARG A 232 -2.64 12.89 -0.44
N ILE A 233 -1.50 12.42 -0.94
CA ILE A 233 -0.36 13.23 -1.41
C ILE A 233 -0.49 13.50 -2.91
N ASP A 234 -0.15 14.71 -3.37
CA ASP A 234 -0.13 15.01 -4.81
C ASP A 234 1.07 14.37 -5.54
N VAL A 235 1.13 14.55 -6.87
CA VAL A 235 2.23 13.98 -7.69
C VAL A 235 3.61 14.55 -7.33
N ASP A 236 3.68 15.75 -6.75
CA ASP A 236 4.95 16.36 -6.36
C ASP A 236 5.48 15.76 -5.07
N GLY A 237 4.60 15.51 -4.10
CA GLY A 237 4.96 14.75 -2.90
C GLY A 237 5.35 13.30 -3.23
N LEU A 238 4.69 12.66 -4.21
CA LEU A 238 5.12 11.37 -4.73
C LEU A 238 6.55 11.44 -5.31
N LEU A 239 6.84 12.43 -6.17
CA LEU A 239 8.18 12.60 -6.74
C LEU A 239 9.23 12.87 -5.66
N TYR A 240 8.94 13.72 -4.68
CA TYR A 240 9.79 13.98 -3.53
C TYR A 240 10.13 12.68 -2.78
N PHE A 241 9.11 11.86 -2.48
CA PHE A 241 9.28 10.58 -1.79
C PHE A 241 10.16 9.61 -2.57
N LEU A 242 9.88 9.45 -3.87
CA LEU A 242 10.64 8.56 -4.74
C LEU A 242 12.10 9.00 -4.87
N ASP A 243 12.36 10.30 -4.99
CA ASP A 243 13.71 10.87 -5.05
C ASP A 243 14.47 10.70 -3.73
N ARG A 244 13.83 11.05 -2.60
CA ARG A 244 14.43 10.95 -1.25
C ARG A 244 14.85 9.52 -0.90
N LEU A 245 14.06 8.53 -1.33
CA LEU A 245 14.31 7.11 -1.08
C LEU A 245 15.06 6.41 -2.22
N ALA A 246 15.55 7.16 -3.20
CA ALA A 246 16.31 6.66 -4.34
C ALA A 246 15.64 5.46 -5.04
N TYR A 247 14.33 5.56 -5.30
CA TYR A 247 13.61 4.55 -6.09
C TYR A 247 14.30 4.35 -7.46
N PRO A 248 14.14 3.17 -8.08
CA PRO A 248 14.77 2.89 -9.37
C PRO A 248 14.51 4.02 -10.39
N ALA A 249 15.55 4.43 -11.13
CA ALA A 249 15.48 5.57 -12.05
C ALA A 249 14.31 5.42 -13.03
N ALA A 250 14.05 4.21 -13.53
CA ALA A 250 12.91 3.92 -14.40
C ALA A 250 11.57 4.39 -13.79
N ILE A 251 11.32 4.16 -12.49
CA ILE A 251 10.11 4.61 -11.80
C ILE A 251 10.07 6.14 -11.72
N ARG A 252 11.16 6.75 -11.27
CA ARG A 252 11.25 8.20 -11.05
C ARG A 252 11.09 8.97 -12.35
N ASP A 253 11.77 8.54 -13.40
CA ASP A 253 11.75 9.16 -14.72
C ASP A 253 10.37 9.05 -15.36
N PHE A 254 9.69 7.90 -15.19
CA PHE A 254 8.32 7.72 -15.68
C PHE A 254 7.34 8.66 -15.00
N VAL A 255 7.35 8.73 -13.65
CA VAL A 255 6.46 9.64 -12.92
C VAL A 255 6.76 11.10 -13.28
N ARG A 256 8.04 11.46 -13.48
CA ARG A 256 8.43 12.81 -13.89
C ARG A 256 7.95 13.15 -15.30
N ALA A 257 8.08 12.22 -16.25
CA ALA A 257 7.61 12.39 -17.63
C ALA A 257 6.08 12.48 -17.71
N GLU A 258 5.37 11.69 -16.91
CA GLU A 258 3.92 11.63 -16.87
C GLU A 258 3.29 12.55 -15.81
N ARG A 259 4.09 13.39 -15.15
CA ARG A 259 3.67 14.26 -14.03
C ARG A 259 2.38 15.01 -14.33
N ARG A 260 2.28 15.61 -15.52
CA ARG A 260 1.08 16.34 -15.96
C ARG A 260 -0.12 15.42 -16.11
N ARG A 261 0.04 14.18 -16.59
CA ARG A 261 -1.04 13.21 -16.78
C ARG A 261 -1.44 12.52 -15.47
N LEU A 262 -0.62 12.61 -14.44
CA LEU A 262 -0.87 12.08 -13.09
C LEU A 262 -1.38 13.15 -12.11
N SER A 263 -1.26 14.45 -12.41
CA SER A 263 -1.54 15.55 -11.47
C SER A 263 -3.00 15.72 -11.01
N HIS A 264 -3.93 14.91 -11.52
CA HIS A 264 -5.33 14.89 -11.05
C HIS A 264 -5.54 13.86 -9.93
N LEU A 265 -4.56 12.98 -9.70
CA LEU A 265 -4.61 11.93 -8.70
C LEU A 265 -4.01 12.42 -7.38
N LEU A 266 -4.45 11.76 -6.32
CA LEU A 266 -3.76 11.70 -5.05
C LEU A 266 -3.15 10.30 -4.90
N PHE A 267 -2.07 10.23 -4.15
CA PHE A 267 -1.26 9.04 -3.92
C PHE A 267 -1.09 8.83 -2.43
N ASP A 268 -0.81 7.60 -2.06
CA ASP A 268 -0.48 7.26 -0.70
C ASP A 268 0.92 6.67 -0.64
N LEU A 269 1.60 6.95 0.46
CA LEU A 269 3.01 6.66 0.66
C LEU A 269 3.20 6.06 2.05
N GLY A 270 4.21 5.23 2.22
CA GLY A 270 4.55 4.72 3.56
C GLY A 270 6.00 4.32 3.68
N ILE A 271 6.53 4.46 4.90
CA ILE A 271 7.84 3.97 5.29
C ILE A 271 7.73 3.11 6.54
N ASP A 272 8.51 2.04 6.58
CA ASP A 272 8.87 1.36 7.81
C ASP A 272 10.29 1.78 8.18
N TYR A 273 10.52 2.10 9.44
CA TYR A 273 11.79 2.59 9.94
C TYR A 273 12.18 1.90 11.24
N ALA A 274 13.49 1.78 11.45
CA ALA A 274 14.08 1.21 12.66
C ALA A 274 15.42 1.91 12.93
N VAL A 275 15.94 1.74 14.15
CA VAL A 275 17.33 2.10 14.46
C VAL A 275 18.22 0.93 14.06
N VAL A 276 19.11 1.16 13.10
CA VAL A 276 20.13 0.20 12.67
C VAL A 276 21.48 0.83 12.95
N ASP A 277 22.31 0.16 13.75
CA ASP A 277 23.62 0.64 14.18
C ASP A 277 23.60 2.07 14.77
N GLY A 278 22.58 2.36 15.60
CA GLY A 278 22.40 3.67 16.25
C GLY A 278 21.84 4.76 15.33
N LYS A 279 21.48 4.43 14.08
CA LYS A 279 20.94 5.39 13.12
C LYS A 279 19.52 5.04 12.69
N LEU A 280 18.63 6.03 12.74
CA LEU A 280 17.31 5.93 12.13
C LEU A 280 17.43 5.63 10.63
N THR A 281 16.87 4.49 10.22
CA THR A 281 16.99 3.95 8.86
C THR A 281 15.62 3.53 8.35
N VAL A 282 15.26 3.97 7.14
CA VAL A 282 14.09 3.44 6.43
C VAL A 282 14.43 2.05 5.92
N THR A 283 13.74 1.04 6.42
CA THR A 283 13.98 -0.38 6.11
C THR A 283 13.09 -0.91 4.99
N LYS A 284 11.96 -0.25 4.77
CA LYS A 284 11.02 -0.52 3.69
C LYS A 284 10.27 0.75 3.36
N SER A 285 9.93 0.95 2.10
CA SER A 285 9.02 2.01 1.69
C SER A 285 8.02 1.48 0.68
N ALA A 286 6.92 2.19 0.47
CA ALA A 286 5.94 1.84 -0.54
C ALA A 286 5.15 3.06 -1.01
N TYR A 287 4.62 2.95 -2.23
CA TYR A 287 3.56 3.81 -2.74
C TYR A 287 2.39 2.93 -3.23
N TYR A 288 1.18 3.47 -3.15
CA TYR A 288 -0.05 2.71 -3.34
C TYR A 288 -0.95 3.29 -4.44
N GLY A 289 -1.92 2.48 -4.86
CA GLY A 289 -3.01 2.91 -5.71
C GLY A 289 -4.04 1.81 -5.94
N LEU A 290 -4.98 2.07 -6.84
CA LEU A 290 -6.06 1.16 -7.22
C LEU A 290 -5.76 0.40 -8.51
N LEU A 291 -6.20 -0.86 -8.55
CA LEU A 291 -6.26 -1.73 -9.72
C LEU A 291 -7.72 -2.04 -10.10
#